data_AF-A0A916Y9R5-F1
#
_entry.id   AF-A0A916Y9R5-F1
#
_cell.length_a   1.000
_cell.length_b   1.000
_cell.length_c   1.000
_cell.angle_alpha   90.00
_cell.angle_beta   90.00
_cell.angle_gamma   90.00
#
_symmetry.space_group_name_H-M   'P 1'
#
loop_
_entity.id
_entity.type
_entity.pdbx_description
1 polymer ?
#
loop_
_entity_poly.entity_id
_entity_poly.type
_entity_poly.pdbx_seq_one_letter_code
_entity_poly.pdbx_strand_id
1 'polypeptide(L)'
;MSTDQGALFLTPAEVAELLTITPDEVVTLVMDGRLRGARVGHPEAWRIERDSVRDYLDDQTELSRRHALWHESNIASIPELWGPQTRL
;
A
#
# COMPACT_ATOMS: atom_id res chain seq x y z
N MET A 1 -20.96 23.05 5.94
CA MET A 1 -20.88 22.51 7.32
C MET A 1 -20.01 21.27 7.23
N SER A 2 -18.72 21.40 7.52
CA SER A 2 -17.78 20.27 7.50
C SER A 2 -18.25 19.27 8.53
N THR A 3 -18.62 18.07 8.08
CA THR A 3 -18.89 16.96 8.98
C THR A 3 -17.69 16.78 9.87
N ASP A 4 -17.95 16.63 11.16
CA ASP A 4 -17.03 16.17 12.18
C ASP A 4 -16.43 14.82 11.74
N GLN A 5 -15.45 14.83 10.83
CA GLN A 5 -14.61 13.68 10.48
C GLN A 5 -13.55 13.54 11.58
N GLY A 6 -13.99 13.56 12.84
CA GLY A 6 -13.14 13.45 14.01
C GLY A 6 -12.32 12.16 13.88
N ALA A 7 -11.00 12.30 13.91
CA ALA A 7 -10.05 11.24 13.65
C ALA A 7 -10.43 9.95 14.39
N LEU A 8 -11.00 8.99 13.65
CA LEU A 8 -11.23 7.64 14.16
C LEU A 8 -9.87 6.96 14.20
N PHE A 9 -9.29 6.86 15.39
CA PHE A 9 -8.05 6.11 15.56
C PHE A 9 -8.32 4.60 15.52
N LEU A 10 -7.43 3.87 14.85
CA LEU A 10 -7.43 2.42 14.74
C LEU A 10 -6.32 1.82 15.61
N THR A 11 -6.55 0.61 16.10
CA THR A 11 -5.50 -0.23 16.67
C THR A 11 -4.63 -0.85 15.57
N PRO A 12 -3.39 -1.27 15.88
CA PRO A 12 -2.57 -2.00 14.92
C PRO A 12 -3.26 -3.25 14.34
N ALA A 13 -4.04 -3.95 15.16
CA ALA A 13 -4.80 -5.13 14.73
C ALA A 13 -5.86 -4.77 13.69
N GLU A 14 -6.63 -3.69 13.89
CA GLU A 14 -7.63 -3.27 12.91
C GLU A 14 -6.99 -2.83 11.58
N VAL A 15 -5.83 -2.16 11.63
CA VAL A 15 -5.09 -1.77 10.41
C VAL A 15 -4.50 -2.99 9.71
N ALA A 16 -4.00 -3.96 10.47
CA ALA A 16 -3.44 -5.21 9.94
C ALA A 16 -4.47 -5.96 9.08
N GLU A 17 -5.71 -6.07 9.57
CA GLU A 17 -6.82 -6.66 8.81
C GLU A 17 -7.12 -5.89 7.52
N LEU A 18 -7.12 -4.56 7.56
CA LEU A 18 -7.39 -3.72 6.37
C LEU A 18 -6.29 -3.83 5.31
N LEU A 19 -5.04 -3.94 5.74
CA LEU A 19 -3.87 -3.99 4.84
C LEU A 19 -3.45 -5.43 4.50
N THR A 20 -4.08 -6.44 5.10
CA THR A 20 -3.71 -7.88 4.95
C THR A 20 -2.23 -8.13 5.30
N ILE A 21 -1.77 -7.54 6.39
CA ILE A 21 -0.41 -7.70 6.96
C ILE A 21 -0.49 -8.04 8.44
N THR A 22 0.64 -8.22 9.12
CA THR A 22 0.68 -8.45 10.56
C THR A 22 0.63 -7.14 11.37
N PRO A 23 0.20 -7.17 12.65
CA PRO A 23 0.25 -5.99 13.52
C PRO A 23 1.67 -5.44 13.72
N ASP A 24 2.70 -6.30 13.74
CA ASP A 24 4.11 -5.89 13.81
C ASP A 24 4.57 -5.13 12.56
N GLU A 25 4.11 -5.56 11.37
CA GLU A 25 4.35 -4.82 10.13
C GLU A 25 3.65 -3.45 10.16
N VAL A 26 2.44 -3.35 10.73
CA VAL A 26 1.79 -2.04 10.93
C VAL A 26 2.63 -1.12 11.82
N VAL A 27 3.17 -1.64 12.92
CA VAL A 27 4.04 -0.85 13.81
C VAL A 27 5.29 -0.41 13.05
N THR A 28 5.87 -1.28 12.23
CA THR A 28 7.02 -0.94 11.37
C THR A 28 6.68 0.20 10.41
N LEU A 29 5.51 0.16 9.76
CA LEU A 29 5.04 1.26 8.90
C LEU A 29 4.89 2.59 9.65
N VAL A 30 4.48 2.56 10.92
CA VAL A 30 4.42 3.76 11.76
C VAL A 30 5.83 4.27 12.09
N MET A 31 6.74 3.38 12.46
CA MET A 31 8.13 3.74 12.76
C MET A 31 8.86 4.30 11.53
N ASP A 32 8.56 3.77 10.34
CA ASP A 32 9.10 4.23 9.06
C ASP A 32 8.46 5.56 8.58
N GLY A 33 7.49 6.10 9.33
CA GLY A 33 6.77 7.32 8.97
C GLY A 33 5.80 7.17 7.80
N ARG A 34 5.50 5.93 7.39
CA ARG A 34 4.55 5.62 6.31
C ARG A 34 3.10 5.65 6.79
N LEU A 35 2.87 5.44 8.08
CA LEU A 35 1.58 5.61 8.75
C LEU A 35 1.72 6.58 9.92
N ARG A 36 0.74 7.47 10.08
CA ARG A 36 0.64 8.36 11.24
C ARG A 36 0.04 7.61 12.42
N GLY A 37 0.79 7.53 13.51
CA GLY A 37 0.33 6.91 14.75
C GLY A 37 1.10 7.36 15.98
N ALA A 38 0.48 7.20 17.15
CA ALA A 38 1.06 7.55 18.43
C ALA A 38 0.75 6.49 19.49
N ARG A 39 1.61 6.38 20.50
CA ARG A 39 1.37 5.57 21.69
C ARG A 39 0.65 6.44 22.73
N VAL A 40 -0.55 6.04 23.14
CA VAL A 40 -1.37 6.80 24.09
C VAL A 40 -1.97 5.89 25.15
N GLY A 41 -2.26 6.47 26.33
CA GLY A 41 -2.91 5.77 27.45
C GLY A 41 -1.96 5.07 28.42
N HIS A 42 -2.54 4.39 29.41
CA HIS A 42 -1.86 3.55 30.39
C HIS A 42 -2.61 2.22 30.55
N PRO A 43 -2.02 1.06 30.17
CA PRO A 43 -0.74 0.92 29.48
C PRO A 43 -0.75 1.58 28.09
N GLU A 44 0.43 1.96 27.63
CA GLU A 44 0.61 2.63 26.34
C GLU A 44 0.23 1.71 25.17
N ALA A 45 -0.74 2.15 24.36
CA ALA A 45 -1.22 1.41 23.20
C ALA A 45 -1.09 2.27 21.94
N TRP A 46 -0.70 1.65 20.83
CA TRP A 46 -0.65 2.31 19.53
C TRP A 46 -2.04 2.69 19.05
N ARG A 47 -2.14 3.89 18.48
CA ARG A 47 -3.31 4.44 17.80
C ARG A 47 -2.88 5.03 16.47
N ILE A 48 -3.43 4.52 15.38
CA ILE A 48 -3.13 4.92 14.01
C ILE A 48 -4.27 5.78 13.49
N GLU A 49 -3.97 6.89 12.83
CA GLU A 49 -4.98 7.74 12.20
C GLU A 49 -5.61 7.01 11.00
N ARG A 50 -6.94 6.83 10.99
CA ARG A 50 -7.66 6.21 9.87
C ARG A 50 -7.40 6.91 8.53
N ASP A 51 -7.33 8.24 8.54
CA ASP A 51 -7.05 9.00 7.31
C ASP A 51 -5.66 8.68 6.76
N SER A 52 -4.66 8.48 7.63
CA SER A 52 -3.34 8.05 7.18
C SER A 52 -3.35 6.66 6.53
N VAL A 53 -4.22 5.75 6.99
CA VAL A 53 -4.39 4.43 6.37
C VAL A 53 -5.07 4.56 5.01
N ARG A 54 -6.04 5.47 4.88
CA ARG A 54 -6.67 5.78 3.58
C ARG A 54 -5.64 6.33 2.60
N ASP A 55 -4.88 7.35 3.00
CA ASP A 55 -3.84 7.97 2.17
C ASP A 55 -2.82 6.92 1.72
N TYR A 56 -2.39 6.04 2.63
CA TYR A 56 -1.46 4.95 2.32
C TYR A 56 -1.99 4.00 1.24
N LEU A 57 -3.26 3.61 1.32
CA LEU A 57 -3.90 2.74 0.32
C LEU A 57 -4.04 3.42 -1.05
N ASP A 58 -4.33 4.72 -1.06
CA ASP A 58 -4.42 5.50 -2.29
C ASP A 58 -3.04 5.57 -2.98
N ASP A 59 -1.95 5.77 -2.22
CA ASP A 59 -0.58 5.74 -2.72
C ASP A 59 -0.17 4.36 -3.28
N GLN A 60 -0.56 3.25 -2.64
CA GLN A 60 -0.28 1.89 -3.12
C GLN A 60 -1.04 1.57 -4.43
N THR A 61 -2.23 2.15 -4.62
CA THR A 61 -3.01 1.97 -5.85
C THR A 61 -2.29 2.57 -7.06
N GLU A 62 -1.65 3.72 -6.88
CA GLU A 62 -0.87 4.38 -7.94
C GLU A 62 0.45 3.63 -8.24
N LEU A 63 1.04 2.97 -7.25
CA LEU A 63 2.16 2.04 -7.48
C LEU A 63 1.72 0.79 -8.24
N SER A 64 0.59 0.18 -7.88
CA SER A 64 0.05 -1.00 -8.57
C SER A 64 -0.35 -0.69 -10.01
N ARG A 65 -0.94 0.49 -10.27
CA ARG A 65 -1.25 0.97 -11.62
C ARG A 65 0.00 1.09 -12.49
N ARG A 66 1.09 1.64 -11.94
CA ARG A 66 2.38 1.71 -12.63
C ARG A 66 2.95 0.32 -12.91
N HIS A 67 2.92 -0.61 -11.97
CA HIS A 67 3.42 -1.97 -12.18
C HIS A 67 2.60 -2.75 -13.23
N ALA A 68 1.28 -2.58 -13.27
CA ALA A 68 0.43 -3.21 -14.29
C ALA A 68 0.77 -2.72 -15.71
N LEU A 69 1.06 -1.43 -15.88
CA LEU A 69 1.51 -0.86 -17.16
C LEU A 69 2.90 -1.37 -17.58
N TRP A 70 3.79 -1.62 -16.61
CA TRP A 70 5.11 -2.22 -16.89
C TRP A 70 5.03 -3.72 -17.24
N HIS A 71 4.05 -4.46 -16.70
CA HIS A 71 3.86 -5.89 -17.03
C HIS A 71 3.21 -6.11 -18.41
N GLU A 72 2.29 -5.25 -18.85
CA GLU A 72 1.75 -5.29 -20.23
C GLU A 72 2.79 -4.91 -21.29
N SER A 73 3.68 -3.96 -20.98
CA SER A 73 4.72 -3.50 -21.92
C SER A 73 5.81 -4.54 -22.20
N ASN A 74 6.01 -5.52 -21.32
CA ASN A 74 7.04 -6.56 -21.46
C ASN A 74 6.58 -7.77 -22.31
N ILE A 75 5.29 -7.89 -22.62
CA ILE A 75 4.76 -9.00 -23.46
C ILE A 75 4.63 -8.56 -24.94
N ALA A 76 4.54 -7.26 -25.22
CA ALA A 76 4.24 -6.74 -26.56
C ALA A 76 5.47 -6.34 -27.41
N SER A 77 6.69 -6.35 -26.86
CA SER A 77 7.93 -6.23 -27.63
C SER A 77 8.68 -7.56 -27.46
N ILE A 78 8.59 -8.53 -28.37
CA ILE A 78 9.39 -8.54 -29.60
C ILE A 78 8.67 -9.39 -30.66
N PRO A 79 8.15 -8.78 -31.74
CA PRO A 79 7.60 -9.52 -32.89
C PRO A 79 8.64 -9.96 -33.94
N GLU A 80 9.88 -9.46 -33.94
CA GLU A 80 10.83 -9.70 -35.06
C GLU A 80 11.87 -10.84 -34.88
N LEU A 81 11.92 -11.59 -33.78
CA LEU A 81 13.01 -12.57 -33.57
C LEU A 81 12.84 -13.94 -34.27
N TRP A 82 11.75 -14.16 -35.01
CA TRP A 82 11.56 -15.38 -35.82
C TRP A 82 11.13 -15.09 -37.27
N GLY A 83 11.87 -14.20 -37.94
CA GLY A 83 11.95 -14.15 -39.41
C GLY A 83 12.80 -15.31 -39.98
N PRO A 84 12.63 -15.65 -41.27
CA PRO A 84 12.56 -17.03 -41.75
C PRO A 84 13.90 -17.77 -41.73
N GLN A 85 13.91 -18.98 -41.17
CA GLN A 85 14.99 -19.93 -41.41
C GLN A 85 14.88 -20.49 -42.82
N THR A 86 15.34 -19.69 -43.79
CA THR A 86 15.74 -20.18 -45.10
C THR A 86 17.05 -20.96 -44.94
N ARG A 87 17.05 -22.27 -45.23
CA ARG A 87 18.17 -22.88 -45.96
C ARG A 87 17.79 -24.27 -46.52
N LEU A 88 17.75 -24.31 -47.86
CA LEU A 88 18.20 -25.31 -48.84
C LEU A 88 18.13 -26.80 -48.45
#